data_AF-A0A9E0X877-F1
#
_entry.id   AF-A0A9E0X877-F1
#
_cell.length_a   1.000
_cell.length_b   1.000
_cell.length_c   1.000
_cell.angle_alpha   90.00
_cell.angle_beta   90.00
_cell.angle_gamma   90.00
#
_symmetry.space_group_name_H-M   'P 1'
#
loop_
_entity.id
_entity.type
_entity.pdbx_description
1 polymer ?
#
loop_
_entity_poly.entity_id
_entity_poly.type
_entity_poly.pdbx_seq_one_letter_code
_entity_poly.pdbx_strand_id
1 'polypeptide(L)'
;NQGEAAVHTVHKSLAEHGDKLDAGEKEKIEAAVKELEAALKGEDKAAIEEKTTALMTVSQKLGEKMYADAQAAQGAGAEAAAQAAAGASAGAAAQDDNVVDAEVKEVKK
;
A
#
# COMPACT_ATOMS: atom_id res chain seq x y z
N ASN A 1 2.43 -0.93 15.92
CA ASN A 1 1.07 -1.43 15.66
C ASN A 1 0.80 -1.42 14.15
N GLN A 2 -0.08 -2.25 13.59
CA GLN A 2 -0.29 -2.33 12.12
C GLN A 2 -0.81 -1.01 11.51
N GLY A 3 -1.71 -0.31 12.22
CA GLY A 3 -2.21 0.98 11.78
C GLY A 3 -1.12 2.06 11.72
N GLU A 4 -0.20 2.10 12.69
CA GLU A 4 0.93 3.05 12.67
C GLU A 4 1.86 2.80 11.47
N ALA A 5 2.13 1.53 11.14
CA ALA A 5 2.91 1.17 9.98
C ALA A 5 2.23 1.60 8.66
N ALA A 6 0.90 1.43 8.59
CA ALA A 6 0.10 1.88 7.45
C ALA A 6 0.13 3.40 7.28
N VAL A 7 -0.10 4.17 8.37
CA VAL A 7 0.00 5.64 8.37
C VAL A 7 1.37 6.10 7.86
N HIS A 8 2.45 5.56 8.42
CA HIS A 8 3.80 5.98 8.07
C HIS A 8 4.11 5.70 6.60
N THR A 9 3.74 4.52 6.10
CA THR A 9 3.95 4.14 4.71
C THR A 9 3.18 5.07 3.77
N VAL A 10 1.88 5.25 4.00
CA VAL A 10 1.03 6.11 3.15
C VAL A 10 1.50 7.56 3.18
N HIS A 11 1.92 8.08 4.34
CA HIS A 11 2.43 9.44 4.46
C HIS A 11 3.72 9.64 3.64
N LYS A 12 4.62 8.66 3.66
CA LYS A 12 5.82 8.66 2.81
C LYS A 12 5.44 8.63 1.33
N SER A 13 4.54 7.74 0.94
CA SER A 13 4.04 7.63 -0.43
C SER A 13 3.37 8.92 -0.92
N LEU A 14 2.58 9.58 -0.07
CA LEU A 14 1.97 10.87 -0.39
C LEU A 14 3.00 11.97 -0.58
N ALA A 15 4.10 11.96 0.19
CA ALA A 15 5.19 12.91 0.00
C ALA A 15 5.96 12.68 -1.31
N GLU A 16 6.12 11.42 -1.75
CA GLU A 16 6.89 11.07 -2.95
C GLU A 16 6.05 11.04 -4.23
N HIS A 17 4.76 10.74 -4.13
CA HIS A 17 3.87 10.49 -5.27
C HIS A 17 2.53 11.21 -5.18
N GLY A 18 2.24 11.95 -4.10
CA GLY A 18 0.97 12.66 -3.95
C GLY A 18 0.76 13.76 -4.99
N ASP A 19 1.82 14.26 -5.63
CA ASP A 19 1.72 15.21 -6.75
C ASP A 19 1.29 14.54 -8.07
N LYS A 20 1.37 13.21 -8.15
CA LYS A 20 0.86 12.40 -9.27
C LYS A 20 -0.61 11.99 -9.09
N LEU A 21 -1.23 12.36 -7.95
CA LEU A 21 -2.64 12.11 -7.64
C LEU A 21 -3.46 13.38 -7.86
N ASP A 22 -4.74 13.21 -8.18
CA ASP A 22 -5.67 14.33 -8.22
C ASP A 22 -5.91 14.90 -6.82
N ALA A 23 -6.14 16.22 -6.72
CA ALA A 23 -6.31 16.91 -5.44
C ALA A 23 -7.40 16.27 -4.55
N GLY A 24 -8.51 15.84 -5.16
CA GLY A 24 -9.59 15.16 -4.44
C GLY A 24 -9.24 13.74 -3.95
N GLU A 25 -8.29 13.05 -4.59
CA GLU A 25 -7.78 11.77 -4.10
C GLU A 25 -6.78 12.00 -2.96
N LYS A 26 -5.87 12.96 -3.12
CA LYS A 26 -4.92 13.37 -2.10
C LYS A 26 -5.61 13.77 -0.80
N GLU A 27 -6.62 14.63 -0.87
CA GLU A 27 -7.40 15.05 0.30
C GLU A 27 -8.09 13.88 1.00
N LYS A 28 -8.64 12.91 0.25
CA LYS A 28 -9.28 11.71 0.84
C LYS A 28 -8.28 10.84 1.59
N ILE A 29 -7.07 10.66 1.04
CA ILE A 29 -6.02 9.88 1.70
C ILE A 29 -5.53 10.62 2.95
N GLU A 30 -5.28 11.93 2.87
CA GLU A 30 -4.87 12.74 4.03
C GLU A 30 -5.93 12.75 5.14
N ALA A 31 -7.21 12.80 4.78
CA ALA A 31 -8.30 12.68 5.74
C ALA A 31 -8.28 11.30 6.43
N ALA A 32 -8.19 10.20 5.67
CA ALA A 32 -8.15 8.86 6.22
C ALA A 32 -6.92 8.61 7.12
N VAL A 33 -5.76 9.17 6.77
CA VAL A 33 -4.55 9.14 7.60
C VAL A 33 -4.82 9.80 8.96
N LYS A 34 -5.37 11.02 8.96
CA LYS A 34 -5.69 11.74 10.21
C LYS A 34 -6.71 11.01 11.07
N GLU A 35 -7.72 10.40 10.45
CA GLU A 35 -8.72 9.61 11.17
C GLU A 35 -8.11 8.36 11.83
N LEU A 36 -7.21 7.65 11.13
CA LEU A 36 -6.49 6.52 11.69
C LEU A 36 -5.53 6.95 12.79
N GLU A 37 -4.79 8.05 12.63
CA GLU A 37 -3.93 8.61 13.68
C GLU A 37 -4.73 9.00 14.93
N ALA A 38 -5.93 9.55 14.76
CA ALA A 38 -6.82 9.86 15.87
C ALA A 38 -7.29 8.58 16.59
N ALA A 39 -7.68 7.55 15.83
CA ALA A 39 -8.06 6.26 16.39
C ALA A 39 -6.91 5.56 17.13
N LEU A 40 -5.68 5.65 16.60
CA LEU A 40 -4.47 5.09 17.20
C LEU A 40 -4.06 5.75 18.52
N LYS A 41 -4.53 6.98 18.79
CA LYS A 41 -4.36 7.64 20.09
C LYS A 41 -5.32 7.11 21.16
N GLY A 42 -6.38 6.43 20.74
CA GLY A 42 -7.31 5.73 21.62
C GLY A 42 -6.99 4.24 21.74
N GLU A 43 -7.91 3.51 22.37
CA GLU A 43 -7.77 2.07 22.60
C GLU A 43 -8.85 1.25 21.86
N ASP A 44 -9.65 1.91 21.02
CA ASP A 44 -10.73 1.28 20.25
C ASP A 44 -10.15 0.52 19.04
N LYS A 45 -9.93 -0.78 19.25
CA LYS A 45 -9.41 -1.68 18.22
C LYS A 45 -10.32 -1.78 17.00
N ALA A 46 -11.64 -1.75 17.19
CA ALA A 46 -12.60 -1.82 16.09
C ALA A 46 -12.49 -0.56 15.22
N ALA A 47 -12.39 0.61 15.85
CA ALA A 47 -12.15 1.86 15.12
C ALA A 47 -10.80 1.85 14.40
N ILE A 48 -9.73 1.35 15.03
CA ILE A 48 -8.41 1.24 14.38
C ILE A 48 -8.47 0.32 13.16
N GLU A 49 -9.12 -0.84 13.24
CA GLU A 49 -9.27 -1.77 12.12
C GLU A 49 -10.12 -1.17 10.98
N GLU A 50 -11.24 -0.54 11.31
CA GLU A 50 -12.10 0.13 10.34
C GLU A 50 -11.34 1.24 9.61
N LYS A 51 -10.67 2.13 10.36
CA LYS A 51 -9.89 3.23 9.79
C LYS A 51 -8.66 2.74 9.02
N THR A 52 -8.04 1.64 9.43
CA THR A 52 -6.95 0.99 8.68
C THR A 52 -7.46 0.48 7.34
N THR A 53 -8.62 -0.18 7.31
CA THR A 53 -9.24 -0.68 6.08
C THR A 53 -9.65 0.46 5.16
N ALA A 54 -10.24 1.52 5.72
CA ALA A 54 -10.60 2.73 4.98
C ALA A 54 -9.36 3.39 4.36
N LEU A 55 -8.29 3.55 5.14
CA LEU A 55 -7.00 4.06 4.66
C LEU A 55 -6.48 3.21 3.51
N MET A 56 -6.43 1.89 3.64
CA MET A 56 -5.96 1.01 2.57
C MET A 56 -6.80 1.15 1.30
N THR A 57 -8.12 1.29 1.43
CA THR A 57 -9.03 1.45 0.30
C THR A 57 -8.77 2.73 -0.48
N VAL A 58 -8.66 3.87 0.21
CA VAL A 58 -8.37 5.14 -0.46
C VAL A 58 -6.93 5.22 -0.97
N SER A 59 -6.01 4.49 -0.32
CA SER A 59 -4.60 4.41 -0.70
C SER A 59 -4.32 3.46 -1.85
N GLN A 60 -5.31 2.70 -2.36
CA GLN A 60 -5.09 1.77 -3.48
C GLN A 60 -4.49 2.47 -4.69
N LYS A 61 -5.03 3.64 -5.06
CA LYS A 61 -4.53 4.46 -6.17
C LYS A 61 -3.08 4.90 -5.97
N LEU A 62 -2.72 5.26 -4.74
CA LEU A 62 -1.36 5.60 -4.36
C LEU A 62 -0.44 4.37 -4.41
N GLY A 63 -0.93 3.21 -3.97
CA GLY A 63 -0.24 1.92 -4.05
C GLY A 63 0.06 1.49 -5.48
N GLU A 64 -0.85 1.71 -6.43
CA GLU A 64 -0.62 1.45 -7.86
C GLU A 64 0.54 2.30 -8.41
N LYS A 65 0.60 3.59 -8.03
CA LYS A 65 1.70 4.49 -8.42
C LYS A 65 3.01 4.10 -7.77
N MET A 66 2.97 3.79 -6.48
CA MET A 66 4.16 3.40 -5.73
C MET A 66 4.71 2.05 -6.19
N TYR A 67 3.86 1.11 -6.60
CA TYR A 67 4.28 -0.17 -7.18
C TYR A 67 4.90 0.01 -8.57
N ALA A 68 4.35 0.90 -9.40
CA ALA A 68 4.94 1.25 -10.68
C ALA A 68 6.33 1.91 -10.52
N ASP A 69 6.48 2.85 -9.57
CA ASP A 69 7.77 3.46 -9.23
C ASP A 69 8.71 2.44 -8.57
N ALA A 70 8.23 1.53 -7.72
CA ALA A 70 9.04 0.50 -7.07
C ALA A 70 9.58 -0.55 -8.06
N GLN A 71 8.77 -0.98 -9.03
CA GLN A 71 9.23 -1.82 -10.14
C GLN A 71 10.25 -1.11 -11.03
N ALA A 72 10.10 0.20 -11.20
CA ALA A 72 11.08 1.01 -11.92
C ALA A 72 12.36 1.27 -11.10
N ALA A 73 12.28 1.26 -9.77
CA ALA A 73 13.36 1.62 -8.87
C ALA A 73 14.30 0.46 -8.52
N GLN A 74 13.83 -0.79 -8.33
CA GLN A 74 14.73 -1.87 -7.88
C GLN A 74 14.14 -3.28 -7.92
N GLY A 75 14.86 -4.22 -8.54
CA GLY A 75 14.79 -5.66 -8.28
C GLY A 75 15.30 -6.06 -6.88
N ALA A 76 14.93 -5.35 -5.83
CA ALA A 76 15.24 -5.68 -4.44
C ALA A 76 14.35 -4.87 -3.49
N GLY A 77 13.34 -5.49 -2.88
CA GLY A 77 12.59 -4.89 -1.76
C GLY A 77 11.06 -4.89 -1.85
N ALA A 78 10.46 -5.66 -2.75
CA ALA A 78 9.01 -5.71 -2.97
C ALA A 78 8.19 -6.46 -1.90
N GLU A 79 8.70 -6.63 -0.67
CA GLU A 79 8.04 -7.44 0.37
C GLU A 79 7.31 -6.60 1.42
N ALA A 80 7.60 -5.30 1.55
CA ALA A 80 7.01 -4.46 2.59
C ALA A 80 5.62 -3.88 2.25
N ALA A 81 5.28 -3.72 0.96
CA ALA A 81 3.99 -3.14 0.54
C ALA A 81 2.93 -4.21 0.17
N ALA A 82 3.36 -5.38 -0.31
CA ALA A 82 2.47 -6.50 -0.62
C ALA A 82 1.90 -7.17 0.65
N GLN A 83 2.61 -7.07 1.78
CA GLN A 83 2.19 -7.67 3.04
C GLN A 83 1.15 -6.84 3.81
N ALA A 84 0.93 -5.58 3.43
CA ALA A 84 -0.14 -4.75 3.98
C ALA A 84 -1.49 -5.01 3.28
N ALA A 85 -1.50 -5.32 1.98
CA ALA A 85 -2.73 -5.66 1.25
C ALA A 85 -3.15 -7.14 1.41
N ALA A 86 -2.20 -8.04 1.71
CA ALA A 86 -2.47 -9.47 1.92
C ALA A 86 -2.88 -9.83 3.36
N GLY A 87 -3.04 -8.85 4.26
CA GLY A 87 -3.40 -9.10 5.66
C GLY A 87 -4.90 -9.08 5.97
N ALA A 88 -5.75 -8.60 5.05
CA ALA A 88 -7.18 -8.37 5.32
C ALA A 88 -8.13 -9.32 4.57
N SER A 89 -7.62 -10.28 3.79
CA SER A 89 -8.46 -11.30 3.18
C SER A 89 -7.64 -12.55 2.88
N ALA A 90 -7.84 -13.60 3.67
CA ALA A 90 -7.96 -14.99 3.23
C ALA A 90 -7.61 -15.97 4.36
N GLY A 91 -8.55 -16.15 5.29
CA GLY A 91 -8.82 -17.50 5.76
C GLY A 91 -9.65 -18.22 4.69
N ALA A 92 -9.03 -18.70 3.61
CA ALA A 92 -9.54 -19.77 2.75
C ALA A 92 -8.55 -20.08 1.62
N ALA A 93 -8.39 -21.39 1.40
CA ALA A 93 -7.48 -22.11 0.51
C ALA A 93 -7.36 -21.68 -0.97
N ALA A 94 -6.34 -22.29 -1.59
CA ALA A 94 -6.07 -22.52 -3.02
C ALA A 94 -5.02 -21.58 -3.64
N GLN A 95 -3.78 -22.08 -3.79
CA GLN A 95 -3.21 -22.61 -5.05
C GLN A 95 -2.78 -21.46 -5.99
N ASP A 96 -1.48 -21.18 -6.05
CA ASP A 96 -0.52 -21.71 -7.04
C ASP A 96 -0.35 -20.71 -8.20
N ASP A 97 0.82 -20.73 -8.85
CA ASP A 97 1.25 -19.86 -9.95
C ASP A 97 1.53 -18.37 -9.65
N ASN A 98 2.77 -18.08 -9.23
CA ASN A 98 3.65 -17.16 -9.97
C ASN A 98 5.04 -17.10 -9.30
N VAL A 99 5.79 -18.21 -9.41
CA VAL A 99 7.24 -18.21 -9.25
C VAL A 99 7.85 -18.37 -10.65
N VAL A 100 8.32 -17.24 -11.20
CA VAL A 100 9.54 -17.07 -12.01
C VAL A 100 9.63 -17.79 -13.37
N ASP A 101 9.73 -17.03 -14.47
CA ASP A 101 10.61 -17.34 -15.63
C ASP A 101 10.74 -16.06 -16.49
N ALA A 102 11.83 -15.28 -16.42
CA ALA A 102 13.08 -15.55 -17.12
C ALA A 102 12.96 -15.55 -18.67
N GLU A 103 12.67 -14.40 -19.30
CA GLU A 103 13.06 -14.18 -20.71
C GLU A 103 13.81 -12.86 -20.89
N VAL A 104 15.06 -12.86 -20.42
CA VAL A 104 16.15 -12.18 -21.14
C VAL A 104 16.40 -12.98 -22.41
N LYS A 105 16.06 -12.44 -23.58
CA LYS A 105 16.63 -12.87 -24.86
C LYS A 105 17.05 -11.66 -25.70
N GLU A 106 18.35 -11.38 -25.61
CA GLU A 106 19.30 -11.01 -26.66
C GLU A 106 18.74 -10.22 -27.88
N VAL A 107 19.09 -8.96 -28.13
CA VAL A 107 20.40 -8.42 -28.54
C VAL A 107 21.04 -9.15 -29.73
N LYS A 108 21.06 -8.43 -30.87
CA LYS A 108 21.95 -8.50 -32.05
C LYS A 108 21.56 -9.41 -33.23
N LYS A 109 21.15 -8.68 -34.28
CA LYS A 109 21.68 -8.64 -35.66
C LYS A 109 20.91 -9.40 -36.72
#